data_AF-A0A953JMR7-F1
#
_entry.id   AF-A0A953JMR7-F1
#
_cell.length_a   1.000
_cell.length_b   1.000
_cell.length_c   1.000
_cell.angle_alpha   90.00
_cell.angle_beta   90.00
_cell.angle_gamma   90.00
#
_symmetry.space_group_name_H-M   'P 1'
#
loop_
_entity.id
_entity.type
_entity.pdbx_description
1 polymer ?
#
loop_
_entity_poly.entity_id
_entity_poly.type
_entity_poly.pdbx_seq_one_letter_code
_entity_poly.pdbx_strand_id
1 'polypeptide(L)' 'AAITADRSLGGAVEWAQPAAPDFEDVEVEGAAAARAAAVPVTLFFTVAGSPLA' A
#
# COMPACT_ATOMS: atom_id res chain seq x y z
N ALA A 1 8.72 -5.61 -5.20
CA ALA A 1 8.33 -6.58 -6.24
C ALA A 1 6.91 -7.11 -6.02
N ALA A 2 6.52 -7.55 -4.81
CA ALA A 2 5.19 -8.12 -4.57
C ALA A 2 4.03 -7.15 -4.89
N ILE A 3 4.10 -5.90 -4.39
CA ILE A 3 3.04 -4.90 -4.60
C ILE A 3 2.84 -4.57 -6.08
N THR A 4 3.90 -4.26 -6.81
CA THR A 4 3.80 -3.96 -8.26
C THR A 4 3.36 -5.17 -9.10
N ALA A 5 3.54 -6.40 -8.60
CA ALA A 5 3.06 -7.62 -9.25
C ALA A 5 1.62 -7.99 -8.88
N ASP A 6 0.97 -7.24 -7.98
CA ASP A 6 -0.41 -7.51 -7.58
C ASP A 6 -1.35 -7.26 -8.75
N ARG A 7 -2.00 -8.34 -9.20
CA ARG A 7 -2.94 -8.33 -10.33
C ARG A 7 -4.16 -7.42 -10.09
N SER A 8 -4.52 -7.14 -8.85
CA SER A 8 -5.62 -6.21 -8.51
C SER A 8 -5.28 -4.76 -8.86
N LEU A 9 -3.99 -4.42 -8.99
CA LEU A 9 -3.52 -3.11 -9.42
C LEU A 9 -3.52 -2.94 -10.95
N GLY A 10 -4.03 -3.93 -11.70
CA GLY A 10 -4.24 -3.86 -13.14
C GLY A 10 -2.96 -3.74 -13.98
N GLY A 11 -1.78 -3.98 -13.39
CA GLY A 11 -0.48 -3.82 -14.06
C GLY A 11 -0.12 -2.37 -14.38
N ALA A 12 -0.84 -1.37 -13.85
CA ALA A 12 -0.62 0.04 -14.14
C ALA A 12 0.52 0.66 -13.32
N VAL A 13 0.86 0.06 -12.17
CA VAL A 13 1.86 0.59 -11.25
C VAL A 13 3.26 0.28 -11.76
N GLU A 14 4.00 1.34 -12.07
CA GLU A 14 5.38 1.28 -12.57
C GLU A 14 6.38 1.15 -11.42
N TRP A 15 6.08 1.79 -10.28
CA TRP A 15 6.93 1.77 -9.11
C TRP A 15 6.13 1.91 -7.81
N ALA A 16 6.61 1.28 -6.75
CA ALA A 16 6.02 1.34 -5.41
C ALA A 16 7.09 1.68 -4.38
N GLN A 17 6.85 2.71 -3.59
CA GLN A 17 7.75 3.17 -2.54
C GLN A 17 7.11 2.92 -1.16
N PRO A 18 7.59 1.92 -0.40
CA PRO A 18 7.18 1.74 0.99
C PRO A 18 7.77 2.82 1.89
N ALA A 19 6.98 3.28 2.86
CA ALA A 19 7.40 4.14 3.94
C ALA A 19 7.85 3.33 5.16
N ALA A 20 8.29 4.02 6.21
CA ALA A 20 8.55 3.39 7.50
C ALA A 20 7.27 2.81 8.11
N PRO A 21 7.35 1.69 8.85
CA PRO A 21 6.23 1.14 9.58
C PRO A 21 5.85 2.04 10.77
N ASP A 22 4.55 2.23 10.95
CA ASP A 22 3.96 2.78 12.17
C ASP A 22 3.41 1.62 13.01
N PHE A 23 3.91 1.45 14.22
CA PHE A 23 3.56 0.32 15.10
C PHE A 23 2.45 0.69 16.06
N GLU A 24 1.46 -0.19 16.19
CA GLU A 24 0.31 0.00 17.06
C GLU A 24 -0.17 -1.31 17.67
N ASP A 25 -0.95 -1.21 18.75
CA ASP A 25 -1.75 -2.31 19.26
C ASP A 25 -3.15 -2.22 18.66
N VAL A 26 -3.61 -3.30 18.03
CA VAL A 26 -4.94 -3.37 17.41
C VAL A 26 -5.83 -4.24 18.29
N GLU A 27 -6.93 -3.64 18.74
CA GLU A 27 -7.97 -4.35 19.46
C GLU A 27 -8.76 -5.24 18.50
N VAL A 28 -8.95 -6.51 18.88
CA VAL A 28 -9.75 -7.47 18.12
C VAL A 28 -10.77 -8.10 19.08
N GLU A 29 -12.04 -8.09 18.70
CA GLU A 29 -13.12 -8.58 19.56
C GLU A 29 -12.89 -10.06 19.95
N GLY A 30 -12.99 -10.33 21.25
CA GLY A 30 -12.83 -11.68 21.80
C GLY A 30 -11.39 -12.20 21.83
N ALA A 31 -10.39 -11.37 21.51
CA ALA A 31 -8.98 -11.70 21.58
C ALA A 31 -8.19 -10.67 22.40
N ALA A 32 -6.99 -11.06 22.83
CA ALA A 32 -6.03 -10.08 23.34
C ALA A 32 -5.58 -9.15 22.22
N ALA A 33 -5.27 -7.90 22.56
CA ALA A 33 -4.71 -6.92 21.63
C ALA A 33 -3.49 -7.49 20.90
N ALA A 34 -3.46 -7.28 19.58
CA ALA A 34 -2.39 -7.77 18.72
C ALA A 34 -1.42 -6.65 18.39
N ARG A 35 -0.11 -6.92 18.46
CA ARG A 35 0.91 -6.01 17.94
C ARG A 35 0.85 -6.00 16.41
N ALA A 36 0.66 -4.83 15.83
CA ALA A 36 0.56 -4.62 14.40
C ALA A 36 1.53 -3.53 13.91
N ALA A 37 1.67 -3.45 12.59
CA ALA A 37 2.39 -2.39 11.91
C ALA A 37 1.64 -1.99 10.63
N ALA A 38 1.33 -0.71 10.49
CA ALA A 38 0.88 -0.13 9.23
C ALA A 38 2.11 0.28 8.40
N VAL A 39 2.20 -0.18 7.15
CA VAL A 39 3.26 0.23 6.21
C VAL A 39 2.62 0.97 5.04
N PRO A 40 2.63 2.31 5.04
CA PRO A 40 2.14 3.07 3.90
C PRO A 40 2.98 2.79 2.66
N VAL A 41 2.35 2.68 1.49
CA VAL A 41 3.04 2.49 0.22
C VAL A 41 2.51 3.48 -0.82
N THR A 42 3.39 4.33 -1.34
CA THR A 42 3.09 5.25 -2.45
C THR A 42 3.27 4.53 -3.78
N LEU A 43 2.26 4.59 -4.64
CA LEU A 43 2.27 3.97 -5.96
C LEU A 43 2.44 5.05 -7.04
N PHE A 44 3.34 4.80 -7.99
CA PHE A 44 3.62 5.67 -9.13
C PHE A 44 3.16 4.99 -10.41
N PHE A 45 2.34 5.69 -11.19
CA PHE A 45 1.78 5.21 -12.44
C PHE A 45 1.51 6.39 -13.39
N THR A 46 1.62 6.15 -14.68
CA THR A 46 1.29 7.13 -15.71
C THR A 46 -0.16 7.00 -16.14
N VAL A 47 -0.86 8.14 -16.26
CA VAL A 47 -2.21 8.20 -16.83
C VAL A 47 -2.11 8.82 -18.22
N ALA A 48 -2.46 8.07 -19.27
CA ALA A 48 -2.59 8.62 -20.61
C ALA A 48 -3.81 9.57 -20.65
N GLY A 49 -3.60 10.82 -21.03
CA GLY A 49 -4.67 11.83 -21.14
C GLY A 49 -4.89 12.69 -19.88
N SER A 50 -3.85 12.98 -19.10
CA SER A 50 -3.94 14.02 -18.07
C SER A 50 -4.52 15.31 -18.67
N PRO A 51 -5.52 15.96 -18.05
CA PRO A 51 -6.05 17.25 -18.52
C PRO A 51 -5.05 18.41 -18.40
N LEU A 52 -3.82 18.14 -17.91
CA LEU A 52 -2.69 19.06 -17.91
C LEU A 52 -1.77 18.89 -19.13
N ALA A 53 -2.07 17.94 -20.03
CA ALA A 53 -1.35 17.70 -21.29
C ALA A 53 -2.05 18.36 -22.48
#